data_AF-A0A1M3QEW1-F1
#
_entry.id   AF-A0A1M3QEW1-F1
#
_cell.length_a   1.000
_cell.length_b   1.000
_cell.length_c   1.000
_cell.angle_alpha   90.00
_cell.angle_beta   90.00
_cell.angle_gamma   90.00
#
_symmetry.space_group_name_H-M   'P 1'
#
loop_
_entity.id
_entity.type
_entity.pdbx_description
1 polymer ?
#
loop_
_entity_poly.entity_id
_entity_poly.type
_entity_poly.pdbx_seq_one_letter_code
_entity_poly.pdbx_strand_id
1 'polypeptide(L)'
;MPKHEKNDVELIRTWTLSAAATMGSAVRAKGILQELQSRVPAASKKSLALDGSDIILAMPASEKSAFNAAAAVIAKAMEDVETLPVIPREIQDILTIKVGERHRWLADGRLPSAGTRTVRLNGRARRITFHIFDPKVVEDLLDRGAVDEWREEDAVAKAENRRKAAYQAKLTRSLKKAAKTKRASEEKSDEPASKLRGWEEFDIDGLLR
;
A
#
# COMPACT_ATOMS: atom_id res chain seq x y z
N MET A 1 20.20 -58.95 2.91
CA MET A 1 20.87 -57.71 3.37
C MET A 1 19.80 -56.63 3.47
N PRO A 2 19.27 -56.34 4.67
CA PRO A 2 18.30 -55.27 4.84
C PRO A 2 19.00 -53.91 4.71
N LYS A 3 18.43 -53.00 3.91
CA LYS A 3 18.89 -51.62 3.77
C LYS A 3 18.78 -50.93 5.13
N HIS A 4 19.89 -50.48 5.69
CA HIS A 4 19.85 -49.53 6.80
C HIS A 4 19.21 -48.23 6.30
N GLU A 5 17.98 -47.96 6.73
CA GLU A 5 17.48 -46.59 6.85
C GLU A 5 18.46 -45.85 7.75
N LYS A 6 19.23 -44.92 7.16
CA LYS A 6 20.00 -43.96 7.94
C LYS A 6 18.98 -43.05 8.62
N ASN A 7 18.64 -43.38 9.86
CA ASN A 7 18.13 -42.42 10.83
C ASN A 7 19.24 -41.39 11.06
N ASP A 8 19.37 -40.45 10.14
CA ASP A 8 20.30 -39.34 10.27
C ASP A 8 19.72 -38.45 11.38
N VAL A 9 20.44 -38.33 12.49
CA VAL A 9 19.99 -37.53 13.64
C VAL A 9 19.86 -36.09 13.16
N GLU A 10 18.68 -35.48 13.30
CA GLU A 10 18.47 -34.08 12.92
C GLU A 10 18.80 -33.13 14.07
N LEU A 11 19.53 -32.07 13.76
CA LEU A 11 19.70 -30.93 14.65
C LEU A 11 18.57 -29.94 14.37
N ILE A 12 17.78 -29.65 15.39
CA ILE A 12 16.62 -28.76 15.31
C ILE A 12 16.80 -27.60 16.27
N ARG A 13 16.49 -26.39 15.82
CA ARG A 13 16.33 -25.22 16.67
C ARG A 13 15.13 -24.40 16.23
N THR A 14 14.40 -23.91 17.21
CA THR A 14 13.15 -23.16 17.00
C THR A 14 13.24 -21.79 17.64
N TRP A 15 12.73 -20.78 16.95
CA TRP A 15 12.51 -19.43 17.47
C TRP A 15 11.06 -19.04 17.23
N THR A 16 10.35 -18.61 18.27
CA THR A 16 8.97 -18.15 18.15
C THR A 16 8.95 -16.65 17.86
N LEU A 17 8.23 -16.26 16.80
CA LEU A 17 7.97 -14.86 16.47
C LEU A 17 6.96 -14.28 17.46
N SER A 18 7.27 -13.11 18.02
CA SER A 18 6.33 -12.40 18.89
C SER A 18 5.10 -11.90 18.10
N ALA A 19 4.00 -11.69 18.82
CA ALA A 19 2.82 -11.04 18.25
C ALA A 19 3.15 -9.62 17.74
N ALA A 20 4.04 -8.90 18.43
CA ALA A 20 4.52 -7.59 18.02
C ALA A 20 5.31 -7.65 16.69
N ALA A 21 6.17 -8.66 16.51
CA ALA A 21 6.93 -8.82 15.26
C ALA A 21 6.03 -9.09 14.04
N THR A 22 4.97 -9.88 14.26
CA THR A 22 4.05 -10.31 13.19
C THR A 22 2.88 -9.36 12.98
N MET A 23 2.52 -8.56 13.99
CA MET A 23 1.31 -7.73 14.02
C MET A 23 0.06 -8.53 13.62
N GLY A 24 0.01 -9.81 14.01
CA GLY A 24 -1.08 -10.74 13.67
C GLY A 24 -1.14 -11.18 12.20
N SER A 25 -0.18 -10.80 11.35
CA SER A 25 -0.18 -11.12 9.92
C SER A 25 0.69 -12.33 9.58
N ALA A 26 0.09 -13.35 8.95
CA ALA A 26 0.82 -14.49 8.38
C ALA A 26 1.71 -14.09 7.19
N VAL A 27 1.30 -13.05 6.44
CA VAL A 27 2.11 -12.48 5.36
C VAL A 27 3.39 -11.86 5.92
N ARG A 28 3.29 -11.16 7.06
CA ARG A 28 4.44 -10.60 7.76
C ARG A 28 5.36 -11.68 8.31
N ALA A 29 4.82 -12.73 8.93
CA ALA A 29 5.63 -13.88 9.39
C ALA A 29 6.43 -14.52 8.24
N LYS A 30 5.80 -14.68 7.06
CA LYS A 30 6.48 -15.16 5.85
C LYS A 30 7.54 -14.18 5.33
N GLY A 31 7.29 -12.87 5.40
CA GLY A 31 8.26 -11.84 5.06
C GLY A 31 9.50 -11.89 5.96
N ILE A 32 9.30 -12.07 7.26
CA ILE A 32 10.37 -12.27 8.24
C ILE A 32 11.19 -13.52 7.92
N LEU A 33 10.55 -14.66 7.62
CA LEU A 33 11.25 -15.87 7.16
C LEU A 33 12.16 -15.57 5.96
N GLN A 34 11.68 -14.83 4.95
CA GLN A 34 12.47 -14.49 3.77
C GLN A 34 13.64 -13.57 4.09
N GLU A 35 13.46 -12.62 4.99
CA GLU A 35 14.54 -11.74 5.46
C GLU A 35 15.61 -12.56 6.23
N LEU A 36 15.20 -13.50 7.10
CA LEU A 36 16.13 -14.42 7.77
C LEU A 36 16.87 -15.33 6.78
N GLN A 37 16.15 -15.91 5.81
CA GLN A 37 16.74 -16.71 4.74
C GLN A 37 17.73 -15.91 3.88
N SER A 38 17.57 -14.59 3.77
CA SER A 38 18.51 -13.75 3.02
C SER A 38 19.87 -13.60 3.71
N ARG A 39 19.90 -13.74 5.05
CA ARG A 39 21.09 -13.55 5.90
C ARG A 39 21.92 -14.82 6.08
N VAL A 40 21.31 -16.00 5.87
CA VAL A 40 22.01 -17.30 5.99
C VAL A 40 22.68 -17.73 4.68
N PRO A 41 23.74 -18.56 4.74
CA PRO A 41 24.38 -19.13 3.56
C PRO A 41 23.39 -19.89 2.66
N ALA A 42 23.62 -19.84 1.34
CA ALA A 42 22.72 -20.44 0.35
C ALA A 42 22.41 -21.92 0.59
N ALA A 43 23.38 -22.69 1.11
CA ALA A 43 23.22 -24.10 1.45
C ALA A 43 22.16 -24.33 2.53
N SER A 44 22.07 -23.45 3.53
CA SER A 44 21.18 -23.59 4.69
C SER A 44 19.82 -22.91 4.52
N LYS A 45 19.58 -22.18 3.41
CA LYS A 45 18.31 -21.43 3.21
C LYS A 45 17.08 -22.33 3.22
N LYS A 46 17.20 -23.51 2.62
CA LYS A 46 16.09 -24.49 2.52
C LYS A 46 15.84 -25.25 3.82
N SER A 47 16.77 -25.16 4.77
CA SER A 47 16.65 -25.75 6.10
C SER A 47 15.83 -24.88 7.06
N LEU A 48 15.45 -23.67 6.65
CA LEU A 48 14.56 -22.79 7.40
C LEU A 48 13.12 -22.94 6.93
N ALA A 49 12.24 -23.28 7.86
CA ALA A 49 10.80 -23.33 7.66
C ALA A 49 10.07 -22.40 8.64
N LEU A 50 8.85 -22.02 8.27
CA LEU A 50 7.91 -21.35 9.15
C LEU A 50 6.76 -22.33 9.40
N ASP A 51 6.48 -22.60 10.66
CA ASP A 51 5.31 -23.35 11.11
C ASP A 51 4.51 -22.49 12.09
N GLY A 52 3.35 -21.99 11.64
CA GLY A 52 2.60 -20.97 12.40
C GLY A 52 3.44 -19.70 12.64
N SER A 53 3.81 -19.48 13.91
CA SER A 53 4.69 -18.39 14.37
C SER A 53 6.14 -18.82 14.59
N ASP A 54 6.46 -20.10 14.40
CA ASP A 54 7.75 -20.66 14.74
C ASP A 54 8.65 -20.76 13.51
N ILE A 55 9.84 -20.18 13.62
CA ILE A 55 10.95 -20.35 12.68
C ILE A 55 11.74 -21.57 13.11
N ILE A 56 11.80 -22.58 12.25
CA ILE A 56 12.46 -23.85 12.53
C ILE A 56 13.67 -23.98 11.60
N LEU A 57 14.85 -24.17 12.18
CA LEU A 57 16.05 -24.61 11.47
C LEU A 57 16.24 -26.10 11.72
N ALA A 58 16.18 -26.90 10.65
CA ALA A 58 16.42 -28.35 10.69
C ALA A 58 17.54 -28.75 9.71
N MET A 59 18.60 -29.38 10.21
CA MET A 59 19.74 -29.84 9.40
C MET A 59 20.24 -31.21 9.88
N PRO A 60 20.86 -32.02 9.01
CA PRO A 60 21.50 -33.27 9.42
C PRO A 60 22.62 -33.04 10.45
N ALA A 61 22.79 -33.96 11.42
CA ALA A 61 23.86 -33.87 12.42
C ALA A 61 25.27 -33.91 11.81
N SER A 62 25.42 -34.46 10.61
CA SER A 62 26.66 -34.40 9.82
C SER A 62 27.09 -32.96 9.49
N GLU A 63 26.15 -32.01 9.48
CA GLU A 63 26.39 -30.59 9.17
C GLU A 63 26.44 -29.69 10.42
N LYS A 64 26.80 -30.23 11.59
CA LYS A 64 26.78 -29.53 12.89
C LYS A 64 27.44 -28.14 12.89
N SER A 65 28.57 -27.98 12.19
CA SER A 65 29.25 -26.68 12.11
C SER A 65 28.43 -25.63 11.35
N ALA A 66 27.85 -26.02 10.21
CA ALA A 66 26.99 -25.15 9.41
C ALA A 66 25.69 -24.83 10.15
N PHE A 67 25.11 -25.82 10.85
CA PHE A 67 23.94 -25.61 11.71
C PHE A 67 24.20 -24.56 12.79
N ASN A 68 25.30 -24.67 13.54
CA ASN A 68 25.63 -23.71 14.59
C ASN A 68 25.88 -22.31 14.03
N ALA A 69 26.53 -22.20 12.87
CA ALA A 69 26.75 -20.91 12.21
C ALA A 69 25.43 -20.26 11.77
N ALA A 70 24.54 -21.02 11.12
CA ALA A 70 23.23 -20.53 10.72
C ALA A 70 22.37 -20.15 11.93
N ALA A 71 22.37 -20.98 12.98
CA ALA A 71 21.66 -20.72 14.22
C ALA A 71 22.13 -19.43 14.92
N ALA A 72 23.45 -19.16 14.92
CA ALA A 72 23.99 -17.92 15.48
C ALA A 72 23.55 -16.68 14.68
N VAL A 73 23.57 -16.77 13.35
CA VAL A 73 23.09 -15.67 12.47
C VAL A 73 21.61 -15.40 12.68
N ILE A 74 20.78 -16.44 12.79
CA ILE A 74 19.34 -16.30 13.02
C ILE A 74 19.08 -15.75 14.40
N ALA A 75 19.71 -16.29 15.45
CA ALA A 75 19.54 -15.80 16.82
C ALA A 75 19.83 -14.31 16.92
N LYS A 76 20.92 -13.83 16.29
CA LYS A 76 21.22 -12.41 16.22
C LYS A 76 20.16 -11.63 15.43
N ALA A 77 19.72 -12.14 14.29
CA ALA A 77 18.70 -11.47 13.49
C ALA A 77 17.32 -11.40 14.17
N MET A 78 17.03 -12.35 15.08
CA MET A 78 15.81 -12.35 15.88
C MET A 78 15.76 -11.22 16.90
N GLU A 79 16.90 -10.70 17.36
CA GLU A 79 16.97 -9.54 18.27
C GLU A 79 16.36 -8.28 17.62
N ASP A 80 16.52 -8.14 16.30
CA ASP A 80 16.07 -6.96 15.56
C ASP A 80 14.72 -7.16 14.85
N VAL A 81 14.08 -8.32 15.01
CA VAL A 81 12.95 -8.74 14.14
C VAL A 81 11.75 -7.79 14.21
N GLU A 82 11.49 -7.23 15.40
CA GLU A 82 10.40 -6.28 15.65
C GLU A 82 10.66 -4.92 15.00
N THR A 83 11.92 -4.59 14.73
CA THR A 83 12.31 -3.31 14.11
C THR A 83 12.37 -3.38 12.58
N LEU A 84 12.17 -4.57 11.99
CA LEU A 84 12.27 -4.75 10.55
C LEU A 84 11.22 -3.89 9.82
N PRO A 85 11.58 -3.14 8.76
CA PRO A 85 10.60 -2.36 8.02
C PRO A 85 9.46 -3.22 7.43
N VAL A 86 8.25 -2.69 7.43
CA VAL A 86 7.06 -3.34 6.85
C VAL A 86 6.96 -3.03 5.37
N ILE A 87 6.74 -4.06 4.56
CA ILE A 87 6.68 -3.98 3.08
C ILE A 87 5.22 -3.75 2.63
N PRO A 88 4.96 -3.19 1.42
CA PRO A 88 3.60 -2.89 0.99
C PRO A 88 2.60 -4.04 1.01
N ARG A 89 3.04 -5.29 0.77
CA ARG A 89 2.13 -6.45 0.81
C ARG A 89 1.78 -6.85 2.23
N GLU A 90 2.69 -6.61 3.18
CA GLU A 90 2.51 -6.89 4.60
C GLU A 90 1.59 -5.86 5.23
N ILE A 91 1.82 -4.55 5.01
CA ILE A 91 0.96 -3.52 5.59
C ILE A 91 -0.50 -3.61 5.09
N GLN A 92 -0.70 -4.05 3.85
CA GLN A 92 -2.04 -4.32 3.33
C GLN A 92 -2.74 -5.44 4.08
N ASP A 93 -1.99 -6.45 4.50
CA ASP A 93 -2.50 -7.59 5.24
C ASP A 93 -2.76 -7.20 6.70
N ILE A 94 -1.77 -6.57 7.34
CA ILE A 94 -1.82 -6.11 8.74
C ILE A 94 -2.98 -5.15 8.97
N LEU A 95 -3.08 -4.10 8.15
CA LEU A 95 -4.15 -3.11 8.27
C LEU A 95 -5.46 -3.55 7.61
N THR A 96 -5.49 -4.72 6.95
CA THR A 96 -6.65 -5.22 6.18
C THR A 96 -7.15 -4.24 5.11
N ILE A 97 -6.22 -3.60 4.40
CA ILE A 97 -6.50 -2.54 3.40
C ILE A 97 -6.18 -3.00 1.98
N LYS A 98 -6.91 -2.43 1.02
CA LYS A 98 -6.71 -2.70 -0.40
C LYS A 98 -5.54 -1.88 -0.96
N VAL A 99 -4.96 -2.35 -2.05
CA VAL A 99 -3.92 -1.63 -2.81
C VAL A 99 -4.36 -0.20 -3.16
N GLY A 100 -5.63 -0.02 -3.54
CA GLY A 100 -6.18 1.29 -3.89
C GLY A 100 -6.33 2.24 -2.69
N GLU A 101 -6.69 1.71 -1.51
CA GLU A 101 -6.73 2.48 -0.26
C GLU A 101 -5.32 2.92 0.12
N ARG A 102 -4.36 1.98 0.10
CA ARG A 102 -2.94 2.28 0.35
C ARG A 102 -2.40 3.39 -0.55
N HIS A 103 -2.65 3.32 -1.86
CA HIS A 103 -2.18 4.36 -2.79
C HIS A 103 -2.81 5.72 -2.51
N ARG A 104 -4.11 5.75 -2.18
CA ARG A 104 -4.81 7.00 -1.84
C ARG A 104 -4.23 7.60 -0.57
N TRP A 105 -4.12 6.82 0.50
CA TRP A 105 -3.65 7.31 1.79
C TRP A 105 -2.16 7.64 1.81
N LEU A 106 -1.35 6.99 0.95
CA LEU A 106 0.03 7.43 0.68
C LEU A 106 0.06 8.80 -0.01
N ALA A 107 -0.79 9.02 -1.02
CA ALA A 107 -0.84 10.28 -1.75
C ALA A 107 -1.36 11.43 -0.88
N ASP A 108 -2.34 11.15 -0.02
CA ASP A 108 -2.93 12.12 0.91
C ASP A 108 -2.04 12.40 2.14
N GLY A 109 -0.95 11.62 2.33
CA GLY A 109 -0.05 11.75 3.49
C GLY A 109 -0.56 11.12 4.79
N ARG A 110 -1.78 10.55 4.78
CA ARG A 110 -2.39 9.85 5.92
C ARG A 110 -1.59 8.62 6.34
N LEU A 111 -1.06 7.87 5.37
CA LEU A 111 -0.19 6.72 5.61
C LEU A 111 1.29 7.12 5.46
N PRO A 112 2.02 7.42 6.54
CA PRO A 112 3.40 7.91 6.47
C PRO A 112 4.35 6.82 5.98
N SER A 113 5.20 7.15 5.00
CA SER A 113 6.25 6.26 4.52
C SER A 113 7.57 6.53 5.25
N ALA A 114 8.24 5.48 5.71
CA ALA A 114 9.56 5.54 6.33
C ALA A 114 10.71 5.60 5.31
N GLY A 115 10.40 5.76 4.01
CA GLY A 115 11.36 5.78 2.92
C GLY A 115 11.03 4.75 1.84
N THR A 116 11.97 4.52 0.93
CA THR A 116 11.79 3.56 -0.17
C THR A 116 12.92 2.54 -0.20
N ARG A 117 12.57 1.27 -0.43
CA ARG A 117 13.52 0.18 -0.64
C ARG A 117 13.50 -0.20 -2.12
N THR A 118 14.70 -0.34 -2.69
CA THR A 118 14.87 -0.79 -4.08
C THR A 118 15.42 -2.21 -4.08
N VAL A 119 14.67 -3.14 -4.67
CA VAL A 119 15.05 -4.55 -4.77
C VAL A 119 15.25 -4.94 -6.23
N ARG A 120 16.28 -5.74 -6.50
CA ARG A 120 16.51 -6.38 -7.80
C ARG A 120 15.80 -7.73 -7.81
N LEU A 121 14.95 -7.98 -8.79
CA LEU A 121 14.35 -9.29 -8.98
C LEU A 121 15.39 -10.23 -9.61
N ASN A 122 15.50 -11.44 -9.06
CA ASN A 122 16.40 -12.47 -9.57
C ASN A 122 16.11 -12.74 -11.05
N GLY A 123 17.16 -12.73 -11.88
CA GLY A 123 17.05 -12.98 -13.33
C GLY A 123 16.43 -11.84 -14.16
N ARG A 124 16.15 -10.66 -13.57
CA ARG A 124 15.61 -9.51 -14.31
C ARG A 124 16.45 -8.26 -14.10
N ALA A 125 16.68 -7.51 -15.18
CA ALA A 125 17.38 -6.22 -15.11
C ALA A 125 16.58 -5.14 -14.34
N ARG A 126 15.26 -5.30 -14.22
CA ARG A 126 14.36 -4.31 -13.60
C ARG A 126 14.50 -4.29 -12.08
N ARG A 127 14.79 -3.09 -11.57
CA ARG A 127 14.72 -2.74 -10.14
C ARG A 127 13.30 -2.32 -9.81
N ILE A 128 12.78 -2.76 -8.67
CA ILE A 128 11.49 -2.31 -8.14
C ILE A 128 11.76 -1.50 -6.89
N THR A 129 11.28 -0.25 -6.88
CA THR A 129 11.32 0.64 -5.73
C THR A 129 9.94 0.70 -5.12
N PHE A 130 9.86 0.54 -3.80
CA PHE A 130 8.60 0.57 -3.08
C PHE A 130 8.74 1.26 -1.72
N HIS A 131 7.64 1.82 -1.23
CA HIS A 131 7.56 2.42 0.11
C HIS A 131 7.70 1.36 1.19
N ILE A 132 8.49 1.66 2.21
CA ILE A 132 8.56 0.90 3.45
C ILE A 132 7.90 1.70 4.58
N PHE A 133 7.48 0.98 5.62
CA PHE A 133 6.78 1.54 6.76
C PHE A 133 7.47 1.12 8.05
N ASP A 134 7.48 2.02 9.04
CA ASP A 134 8.04 1.75 10.37
C ASP A 134 7.03 0.89 11.17
N PRO A 135 7.43 -0.26 11.72
CA PRO A 135 6.57 -1.11 12.56
C PRO A 135 5.85 -0.34 13.67
N LYS A 136 6.52 0.60 14.34
CA LYS A 136 5.93 1.37 15.44
C LYS A 136 4.78 2.26 14.98
N VAL A 137 4.92 2.81 13.76
CA VAL A 137 3.87 3.63 13.17
C VAL A 137 2.70 2.76 12.71
N VAL A 138 2.97 1.55 12.20
CA VAL A 138 1.91 0.61 11.83
C VAL A 138 1.15 0.13 13.07
N GLU A 139 1.84 -0.16 14.16
CA GLU A 139 1.25 -0.51 15.45
C GLU A 139 0.35 0.62 15.98
N ASP A 140 0.85 1.85 16.02
CA ASP A 140 0.06 3.02 16.43
C ASP A 140 -1.19 3.25 15.53
N LEU A 141 -1.13 2.93 14.23
CA LEU A 141 -2.29 2.97 13.35
C LEU A 141 -3.33 1.89 13.66
N LEU A 142 -2.88 0.69 14.07
CA LEU A 142 -3.76 -0.38 14.53
C LEU A 142 -4.44 0.02 15.85
N ASP A 143 -3.66 0.51 16.81
CA ASP A 143 -4.15 0.87 18.15
C ASP A 143 -5.19 1.99 18.10
N ARG A 144 -5.00 2.97 17.21
CA ARG A 144 -5.94 4.08 17.02
C ARG A 144 -7.14 3.74 16.15
N GLY A 145 -7.12 2.63 15.42
CA GLY A 145 -8.19 2.30 14.46
C GLY A 145 -8.29 3.28 13.29
N ALA A 146 -7.17 3.92 12.90
CA ALA A 146 -7.15 5.03 11.94
C ALA A 146 -7.72 4.65 10.56
N VAL A 147 -7.63 3.37 10.19
CA VAL A 147 -8.14 2.83 8.91
C VAL A 147 -9.65 3.03 8.77
N ASP A 148 -10.41 2.83 9.84
CA ASP A 148 -11.87 2.92 9.80
C ASP A 148 -12.32 4.38 9.75
N GLU A 149 -11.66 5.26 10.52
CA GLU A 149 -11.84 6.71 10.44
C GLU A 149 -11.61 7.22 9.00
N TRP A 150 -10.50 6.83 8.37
CA TRP A 150 -10.20 7.26 7.00
C TRP A 150 -11.21 6.73 5.96
N ARG A 151 -11.82 5.56 6.20
CA ARG A 151 -12.88 5.02 5.36
C ARG A 151 -14.18 5.81 5.50
N GLU A 152 -14.51 6.25 6.71
CA GLU A 152 -15.66 7.12 6.96
C GLU A 152 -15.47 8.48 6.29
N GLU A 153 -14.30 9.10 6.45
CA GLU A 153 -13.92 10.34 5.76
C GLU A 153 -14.03 10.17 4.23
N ASP A 154 -13.47 9.09 3.69
CA ASP A 154 -13.52 8.78 2.26
C ASP A 154 -14.97 8.60 1.78
N ALA A 155 -15.85 8.02 2.60
CA ALA A 155 -17.26 7.85 2.28
C ALA A 155 -18.00 9.21 2.25
N VAL A 156 -17.74 10.08 3.23
CA VAL A 156 -18.30 11.44 3.30
C VAL A 156 -17.83 12.27 2.11
N ALA A 157 -16.52 12.33 1.86
CA ALA A 157 -15.95 13.05 0.74
C ALA A 157 -16.51 12.55 -0.61
N LYS A 158 -16.67 11.23 -0.76
CA LYS A 158 -17.30 10.64 -1.95
C LYS A 158 -18.77 11.05 -2.10
N ALA A 159 -19.52 11.15 -1.01
CA ALA A 159 -20.92 11.59 -1.06
C ALA A 159 -21.03 13.07 -1.45
N GLU A 160 -20.19 13.93 -0.88
CA GLU A 160 -20.12 15.35 -1.23
C GLU A 160 -19.71 15.58 -2.68
N ASN A 161 -18.68 14.87 -3.14
CA ASN A 161 -18.23 14.96 -4.52
C ASN A 161 -19.31 14.53 -5.51
N ARG A 162 -20.12 13.50 -5.17
CA ARG A 162 -21.30 13.13 -5.98
C ARG A 162 -22.36 14.24 -6.00
N ARG A 163 -22.64 14.89 -4.88
CA ARG A 163 -23.59 16.01 -4.81
C ARG A 163 -23.12 17.19 -5.66
N LYS A 164 -21.84 17.58 -5.53
CA LYS A 164 -21.21 18.64 -6.32
C LYS A 164 -21.24 18.31 -7.81
N ALA A 165 -20.88 17.10 -8.20
CA ALA A 165 -20.92 16.65 -9.59
C ALA A 165 -22.35 16.66 -10.17
N ALA A 166 -23.35 16.22 -9.40
CA ALA A 166 -24.74 16.26 -9.83
C ALA A 166 -25.24 17.71 -10.01
N TYR A 167 -24.85 18.62 -9.12
CA TYR A 167 -25.16 20.04 -9.25
C TYR A 167 -24.49 20.65 -10.50
N GLN A 168 -23.19 20.42 -10.70
CA GLN A 168 -22.46 20.89 -11.87
C GLN A 168 -23.03 20.34 -13.19
N ALA A 169 -23.44 19.07 -13.20
CA ALA A 169 -24.09 18.46 -14.35
C ALA A 169 -25.45 19.09 -14.66
N LYS A 170 -26.25 19.43 -13.63
CA LYS A 170 -27.50 20.18 -13.81
C LYS A 170 -27.24 21.58 -14.37
N LEU A 171 -26.28 22.31 -13.81
CA LEU A 171 -25.92 23.65 -14.27
C LEU A 171 -25.47 23.63 -15.75
N THR A 172 -24.56 22.71 -16.10
CA THR A 172 -24.06 22.56 -17.47
C THR A 172 -25.18 22.20 -18.44
N ARG A 173 -26.12 21.33 -18.05
CA ARG A 173 -27.29 21.01 -18.87
C ARG A 173 -28.21 22.22 -19.07
N SER A 174 -28.45 23.00 -18.02
CA SER A 174 -29.27 24.22 -18.10
C SER A 174 -28.63 25.28 -18.99
N LEU A 175 -27.32 25.53 -18.85
CA LEU A 175 -26.57 26.45 -19.72
C LEU A 175 -26.62 26.00 -21.18
N LYS A 176 -26.42 24.72 -21.46
CA LYS A 176 -26.51 24.17 -22.82
C LYS A 176 -27.92 24.30 -23.41
N LYS A 177 -28.97 24.09 -22.60
CA LYS A 177 -30.36 24.29 -23.02
C LYS A 177 -30.64 25.76 -23.34
N ALA A 178 -30.22 26.68 -22.49
CA ALA A 178 -30.36 28.12 -22.71
C ALA A 178 -29.63 28.59 -23.98
N ALA A 179 -28.40 28.11 -24.21
CA ALA A 179 -27.65 28.40 -25.43
C ALA A 179 -28.35 27.85 -26.70
N LYS A 180 -28.94 26.66 -26.62
CA LYS A 180 -29.72 26.08 -27.73
C LYS A 180 -30.98 26.88 -28.02
N THR A 181 -31.69 27.34 -26.98
CA THR A 181 -32.86 28.20 -27.14
C THR A 181 -32.50 29.55 -27.78
N LYS A 182 -31.40 30.19 -27.35
CA LYS A 182 -30.92 31.44 -27.95
C LYS A 182 -30.57 31.29 -29.45
N ARG A 183 -29.84 30.23 -29.82
CA ARG A 183 -29.54 29.95 -31.24
C ARG A 183 -30.81 29.69 -32.06
N ALA A 184 -31.79 28.99 -31.51
CA ALA A 184 -33.05 28.73 -32.19
C ALA A 184 -33.94 29.97 -32.32
N SER A 185 -33.80 30.97 -31.44
CA SER A 185 -34.44 32.28 -31.62
C SER A 185 -33.72 33.15 -32.64
N GLU A 186 -32.38 33.10 -32.71
CA GLU A 186 -31.59 33.81 -33.73
C GLU A 186 -31.80 33.22 -35.14
N GLU A 187 -31.94 31.90 -35.29
CA GLU A 187 -32.27 31.25 -36.57
C GLU A 187 -33.73 31.50 -37.02
N LYS A 188 -34.63 31.88 -36.11
CA LYS A 188 -36.04 32.19 -36.44
C LYS A 188 -36.29 33.68 -36.67
N SER A 189 -35.34 34.55 -36.32
CA SER A 189 -35.39 35.98 -36.62
C SER A 189 -34.65 36.27 -37.92
N ASP A 190 -35.33 36.06 -39.05
CA ASP A 190 -34.96 36.60 -40.37
C ASP A 190 -35.52 38.03 -40.58
N GLU A 191 -35.79 38.75 -39.47
CA GLU A 191 -36.11 40.18 -39.49
C GLU A 191 -34.89 40.97 -38.99
N PRO A 192 -34.50 42.06 -39.68
CA PRO A 192 -33.29 42.80 -39.34
C PRO A 192 -33.41 43.33 -37.91
N ALA A 193 -32.49 42.89 -37.05
CA ALA A 193 -32.41 43.33 -35.66
C ALA A 193 -32.53 44.86 -35.61
N SER A 194 -33.58 45.33 -34.95
CA SER A 194 -33.69 46.73 -34.55
C SER A 194 -32.51 47.01 -33.62
N LYS A 195 -31.43 47.56 -34.18
CA LYS A 195 -30.31 48.10 -33.42
C LYS A 195 -30.89 49.13 -32.45
N LEU A 196 -31.00 48.74 -31.18
CA LEU A 196 -31.29 49.65 -30.09
C LEU A 196 -30.13 50.65 -30.04
N ARG A 197 -30.32 51.81 -30.67
CA ARG A 197 -29.36 52.92 -30.61
C ARG A 197 -29.21 53.36 -29.16
N GLY A 198 -27.97 53.53 -28.70
CA GLY A 198 -27.65 54.04 -27.36
C GLY A 198 -27.04 53.04 -26.39
N TRP A 199 -26.87 51.76 -26.75
CA TRP A 199 -26.13 50.80 -25.91
C TRP A 199 -24.62 51.06 -25.87
N GLU A 200 -24.10 51.81 -26.84
CA GLU A 200 -22.70 52.23 -26.91
C GLU A 200 -22.35 53.31 -25.87
N GLU A 201 -23.34 54.01 -25.31
CA GLU A 201 -23.13 55.03 -24.25
C GLU A 201 -22.91 54.41 -22.86
N PHE A 202 -23.29 53.15 -22.66
CA PHE A 202 -23.14 52.43 -21.38
C PHE A 202 -21.80 51.68 -21.24
N ASP A 203 -21.00 51.60 -22.31
CA ASP A 203 -19.69 50.93 -22.33
C ASP A 203 -18.53 51.90 -22.03
N ILE A 204 -18.85 53.17 -21.72
CA ILE A 204 -17.89 54.16 -21.27
C ILE A 204 -17.83 54.09 -19.74
N ASP A 205 -16.70 53.58 -19.26
CA ASP A 205 -16.25 53.44 -17.87
C ASP A 205 -16.56 52.10 -17.17
N GLY A 206 -15.82 51.07 -17.58
CA GLY A 206 -14.86 50.41 -16.68
C GLY A 206 -15.37 49.82 -15.35
N LEU A 207 -16.66 49.51 -15.19
CA LEU A 207 -17.24 49.10 -13.91
C LEU A 207 -17.11 47.60 -13.59
N LEU A 208 -16.20 46.87 -14.25
CA LEU A 208 -15.92 45.46 -13.95
C LEU A 208 -14.43 45.14 -14.15
N ARG A 209 -13.56 45.85 -13.42
CA ARG A 209 -12.26 45.32 -12.98
C ARG A 209 -12.30 45.06 -11.50
#